data_AF-A0A2E5YRU6-F1
#
_entry.id   AF-A0A2E5YRU6-F1
#
_cell.length_a   1.000
_cell.length_b   1.000
_cell.length_c   1.000
_cell.angle_alpha   90.00
_cell.angle_beta   90.00
_cell.angle_gamma   90.00
#
_symmetry.space_group_name_H-M   'P 1'
#
loop_
_entity.id
_entity.type
_entity.pdbx_description
1 polymer ?
#
loop_
_entity_poly.entity_id
_entity_poly.type
_entity_poly.pdbx_seq_one_letter_code
_entity_poly.pdbx_strand_id
1 'polypeptide(L)'
;MRERRRRVGRTKGTKGSGEPGDASSFLSRAVVAFEVVYSAGAPDEGAVRRNVLTPTPIHRRPLDLALVLFFSISVLYGFLFSLPEGLGFPVSPDSPWPPLRALHEWAIAEEPAHLDPPPNLIAATLFDGFFQAPALLFVLIGLVGLRSWLRPLGLVYAGAAVTNMFFYFTQTFLGPHPPPNTLYYLAFNLPWMIAPAILGIRVLLGRDLGPSA
;
A
#
# COMPACT_ATOMS: atom_id res chain seq x y z
N MET A 1 -85.88 11.93 -6.73
CA MET A 1 -84.46 12.31 -6.64
C MET A 1 -84.32 13.71 -7.25
N ARG A 2 -84.26 14.87 -6.60
CA ARG A 2 -83.61 15.33 -5.35
C ARG A 2 -82.20 14.77 -5.19
N GLU A 3 -81.15 15.57 -5.41
CA GLU A 3 -80.34 16.16 -4.32
C GLU A 3 -79.27 17.21 -4.76
N ARG A 4 -79.32 18.38 -4.10
CA ARG A 4 -78.27 19.37 -3.67
C ARG A 4 -77.00 19.60 -4.51
N ARG A 5 -76.76 20.80 -5.08
CA ARG A 5 -76.21 22.05 -4.47
C ARG A 5 -74.96 21.90 -3.59
N ARG A 6 -73.85 22.55 -3.99
CA ARG A 6 -73.04 23.40 -3.09
C ARG A 6 -72.24 24.47 -3.85
N ARG A 7 -72.27 25.68 -3.28
CA ARG A 7 -71.70 26.96 -3.74
C ARG A 7 -70.19 26.98 -3.51
N VAL A 8 -69.43 27.57 -4.43
CA VAL A 8 -68.07 28.07 -4.16
C VAL A 8 -68.17 29.57 -3.87
N GLY A 9 -67.82 29.92 -2.62
CA GLY A 9 -67.82 31.27 -2.10
C GLY A 9 -66.57 32.04 -2.50
N ARG A 10 -66.79 33.32 -2.80
CA ARG A 10 -65.84 34.38 -3.10
C ARG A 10 -65.33 34.99 -1.78
N THR A 11 -64.02 35.08 -1.59
CA THR A 11 -63.41 35.96 -0.58
C THR A 11 -62.31 36.80 -1.21
N LYS A 12 -62.51 38.12 -1.20
CA LYS A 12 -61.51 39.16 -1.45
C LYS A 12 -60.53 39.21 -0.28
N GLY A 13 -59.23 39.25 -0.57
CA GLY A 13 -58.16 39.48 0.41
C GLY A 13 -57.11 40.44 -0.16
N THR A 14 -57.18 41.68 0.32
CA THR A 14 -56.14 42.72 0.49
C THR A 14 -54.79 42.60 -0.24
N LYS A 15 -54.53 43.55 -1.15
CA LYS A 15 -53.19 43.97 -1.59
C LYS A 15 -52.44 44.61 -0.42
N GLY A 16 -51.36 43.96 0.03
CA GLY A 16 -50.29 44.58 0.81
C GLY A 16 -49.06 44.74 -0.08
N SER A 17 -48.68 45.99 -0.36
CA SER A 17 -47.44 46.36 -1.03
C SER A 17 -46.25 46.13 -0.09
N GLY A 18 -45.54 45.03 -0.26
CA GLY A 18 -44.22 44.81 0.34
C GLY A 18 -43.15 45.33 -0.61
N GLU A 19 -42.40 46.34 -0.16
CA GLU A 19 -41.17 46.81 -0.80
C GLU A 19 -40.18 45.64 -1.00
N PRO A 20 -39.43 45.60 -2.11
CA PRO A 20 -38.33 44.66 -2.25
C PRO A 20 -37.23 45.06 -1.25
N GLY A 21 -37.11 44.27 -0.18
CA GLY A 21 -36.01 44.36 0.77
C GLY A 21 -34.67 44.31 0.05
N ASP A 22 -33.92 45.40 0.20
CA ASP A 22 -32.65 45.66 -0.44
C ASP A 22 -31.60 44.59 -0.05
N ALA A 23 -31.38 43.65 -0.98
CA ALA A 23 -30.42 42.55 -0.87
C ALA A 23 -28.98 43.05 -0.64
N SER A 24 -28.67 44.31 -0.98
CA SER A 24 -27.36 44.90 -0.74
C SER A 24 -27.06 45.12 0.75
N SER A 25 -28.09 45.36 1.56
CA SER A 25 -27.97 45.55 3.02
C SER A 25 -27.69 44.24 3.76
N PHE A 26 -28.24 43.13 3.26
CA PHE A 26 -28.02 41.79 3.81
C PHE A 26 -26.61 41.29 3.47
N LEU A 27 -26.15 41.53 2.25
CA LEU A 27 -24.79 41.17 1.82
C LEU A 27 -23.74 42.03 2.54
N SER A 28 -23.99 43.32 2.75
CA SER A 28 -23.06 44.19 3.50
C SER A 28 -22.94 43.79 4.97
N ARG A 29 -24.06 43.40 5.61
CA ARG A 29 -24.04 42.89 6.99
C ARG A 29 -23.40 41.51 7.12
N ALA A 30 -23.55 40.65 6.11
CA ALA A 30 -22.90 39.34 6.07
C ALA A 30 -21.38 39.45 5.86
N VAL A 31 -20.92 40.38 5.01
CA VAL A 31 -19.48 40.62 4.78
C VAL A 31 -18.82 41.23 6.01
N VAL A 32 -19.47 42.18 6.69
CA VAL A 32 -18.93 42.77 7.95
C VAL A 32 -18.94 41.75 9.10
N ALA A 33 -19.96 40.89 9.19
CA ALA A 33 -19.95 39.79 10.17
C ALA A 33 -18.86 38.74 9.86
N PHE A 34 -18.53 38.51 8.59
CA PHE A 34 -17.45 37.63 8.18
C PHE A 34 -16.07 38.23 8.51
N GLU A 35 -15.86 39.54 8.30
CA GLU A 35 -14.59 40.21 8.68
C GLU A 35 -14.39 40.33 10.20
N VAL A 36 -15.45 40.61 10.97
CA VAL A 36 -15.34 40.77 12.43
C VAL A 36 -15.08 39.43 13.13
N VAL A 37 -15.60 38.32 12.60
CA VAL A 37 -15.27 36.98 13.12
C VAL A 37 -13.86 36.54 12.69
N TYR A 38 -13.36 37.01 11.55
CA TYR A 38 -12.01 36.68 11.07
C TYR A 38 -10.89 37.48 11.77
N SER A 39 -11.20 38.65 12.35
CA SER A 39 -10.20 39.54 12.97
C SER A 39 -10.03 39.35 14.50
N ALA A 40 -10.94 38.63 15.16
CA ALA A 40 -10.96 38.49 16.62
C ALA A 40 -10.22 37.25 17.18
N GLY A 41 -9.28 36.69 16.44
CA GLY A 41 -8.54 35.50 16.89
C GLY A 41 -7.46 35.06 15.94
N ALA A 42 -6.61 35.98 15.46
CA ALA A 42 -5.38 35.59 14.80
C ALA A 42 -4.56 34.75 15.79
N PRO A 43 -4.38 33.43 15.56
CA PRO A 43 -3.47 32.65 16.38
C PRO A 43 -2.09 33.25 16.18
N ASP A 44 -1.35 33.40 17.28
CA ASP A 44 0.05 33.81 17.31
C ASP A 44 0.84 33.10 16.19
N GLU A 45 1.09 33.82 15.10
CA GLU A 45 1.80 33.30 13.91
C GLU A 45 3.23 32.85 14.25
N GLY A 46 3.74 33.22 15.44
CA GLY A 46 5.02 32.76 15.98
C GLY A 46 5.01 31.34 16.54
N ALA A 47 3.86 30.85 17.03
CA ALA A 47 3.73 29.53 17.68
C ALA A 47 3.31 28.42 16.71
N VAL A 48 2.79 28.77 15.53
CA VAL A 48 2.60 27.86 14.37
C VAL A 48 3.91 27.70 13.59
N ARG A 49 5.06 27.82 14.27
CA ARG A 49 6.26 27.12 13.82
C ARG A 49 5.93 25.65 13.86
N ARG A 50 5.50 25.13 12.71
CA ARG A 50 5.53 23.73 12.32
C ARG A 50 6.65 23.07 13.12
N ASN A 51 6.29 22.29 14.13
CA ASN A 51 7.07 21.15 14.52
C ASN A 51 7.13 20.32 13.23
N VAL A 52 8.11 20.63 12.38
CA VAL A 52 8.63 19.71 11.39
C VAL A 52 9.25 18.64 12.28
N LEU A 53 8.39 17.75 12.79
CA LEU A 53 8.80 16.59 13.55
C LEU A 53 9.70 15.84 12.60
N THR A 54 11.00 16.01 12.79
CA THR A 54 11.99 15.27 12.03
C THR A 54 11.63 13.80 12.20
N PRO A 55 11.43 13.06 11.10
CA PRO A 55 11.05 11.66 11.18
C PRO A 55 11.98 10.96 12.16
N THR A 56 11.42 10.21 13.11
CA THR A 56 12.23 9.48 14.08
C THR A 56 13.25 8.64 13.32
N PRO A 57 14.56 8.77 13.56
CA PRO A 57 15.57 8.06 12.78
C PRO A 57 15.34 6.53 12.79
N ILE A 58 15.67 5.86 11.68
CA ILE A 58 15.39 4.42 11.51
C ILE A 58 16.04 3.52 12.58
N HIS A 59 17.20 3.90 13.11
CA HIS A 59 17.86 3.13 14.19
C HIS A 59 17.07 3.12 15.51
N ARG A 60 16.07 3.99 15.66
CA ARG A 60 15.12 3.98 16.79
C ARG A 60 13.80 3.28 16.47
N ARG A 61 13.69 2.68 15.28
CA ARG A 61 12.51 1.96 14.78
C ARG A 61 12.93 0.53 14.40
N PRO A 62 13.20 -0.34 15.39
CA PRO A 62 13.88 -1.63 15.15
C PRO A 62 13.11 -2.54 14.17
N LEU A 63 11.78 -2.49 14.19
CA LEU A 63 10.96 -3.22 13.22
C LEU A 63 11.19 -2.72 11.78
N ASP A 64 11.16 -1.40 11.57
CA ASP A 64 11.40 -0.82 10.24
C ASP A 64 12.82 -1.11 9.76
N LEU A 65 13.80 -1.10 10.68
CA LEU A 65 15.18 -1.47 10.37
C LEU A 65 15.28 -2.94 9.94
N ALA A 66 14.65 -3.85 10.68
CA ALA A 66 14.62 -5.27 10.32
C ALA A 66 13.95 -5.52 8.95
N LEU A 67 12.82 -4.85 8.69
CA LEU A 67 12.14 -4.89 7.39
C LEU A 67 13.03 -4.33 6.27
N VAL A 68 13.73 -3.22 6.52
CA VAL A 68 14.65 -2.63 5.54
C VAL A 68 15.81 -3.57 5.22
N LEU A 69 16.40 -4.22 6.22
CA LEU A 69 17.47 -5.20 6.00
C LEU A 69 16.97 -6.41 5.23
N PHE A 70 15.83 -6.98 5.64
CA PHE A 70 15.22 -8.14 4.96
C PHE A 70 14.88 -7.81 3.51
N PHE A 71 14.16 -6.71 3.25
CA PHE A 71 13.76 -6.34 1.89
C PHE A 71 14.94 -5.88 1.03
N SER A 72 16.04 -5.41 1.61
CA SER A 72 17.28 -5.19 0.84
C SER A 72 17.82 -6.51 0.28
N ILE A 73 17.78 -7.59 1.07
CA ILE A 73 18.11 -8.94 0.60
C ILE A 73 17.11 -9.39 -0.46
N SER A 74 15.81 -9.13 -0.27
CA SER A 74 14.78 -9.49 -1.26
C SER A 74 14.93 -8.78 -2.60
N VAL A 75 15.32 -7.50 -2.60
CA VAL A 75 15.62 -6.77 -3.85
C VAL A 75 16.81 -7.41 -4.57
N LEU A 76 17.89 -7.70 -3.84
CA LEU A 76 19.04 -8.38 -4.42
C LEU A 76 18.68 -9.76 -4.96
N TYR A 77 17.87 -10.53 -4.22
CA TYR A 77 17.39 -11.83 -4.64
C TYR A 77 16.57 -11.75 -5.93
N GLY A 78 15.61 -10.82 -5.97
CA GLY A 78 14.76 -10.61 -7.14
C GLY A 78 15.54 -10.27 -8.41
N PHE A 79 16.58 -9.43 -8.32
CA PHE A 79 17.40 -9.08 -9.48
C PHE A 79 18.50 -10.09 -9.82
N LEU A 80 19.10 -10.76 -8.84
CA LEU A 80 20.23 -11.66 -9.07
C LEU A 80 19.81 -13.11 -9.30
N PHE A 81 18.65 -13.54 -8.82
CA PHE A 81 18.18 -14.93 -8.91
C PHE A 81 16.87 -15.00 -9.69
N SER A 82 15.79 -14.40 -9.16
CA SER A 82 14.45 -14.55 -9.74
C SER A 82 14.37 -14.02 -11.18
N LEU A 83 14.86 -12.80 -11.45
CA LEU A 83 14.78 -12.22 -12.78
C LEU A 83 15.55 -13.04 -13.84
N PRO A 84 16.84 -13.37 -13.66
CA PRO A 84 17.58 -14.21 -14.59
C PRO A 84 16.93 -15.58 -14.82
N GLU A 85 16.49 -16.25 -13.75
CA GLU A 85 15.82 -17.55 -13.87
C GLU A 85 14.53 -17.43 -14.69
N GLY A 86 13.69 -16.44 -14.37
CA GLY A 86 12.46 -16.17 -15.11
C GLY A 86 12.68 -15.80 -16.58
N LEU A 87 13.84 -15.23 -16.92
CA LEU A 87 14.27 -14.95 -18.29
C LEU A 87 14.85 -16.18 -19.01
N GLY A 88 14.95 -17.33 -18.34
CA GLY A 88 15.37 -18.59 -18.93
C GLY A 88 16.85 -18.93 -18.72
N PHE A 89 17.56 -18.23 -17.84
CA PHE A 89 18.90 -18.69 -17.43
C PHE A 89 18.75 -19.97 -16.59
N PRO A 90 19.49 -21.04 -16.89
CA PRO A 90 19.33 -22.31 -16.19
C PRO A 90 19.88 -22.21 -14.78
N VAL A 91 19.22 -22.90 -13.84
CA VAL A 91 19.78 -23.22 -12.52
C VAL A 91 20.61 -24.50 -12.68
N SER A 92 21.91 -24.32 -12.93
CA SER A 92 22.85 -25.42 -13.20
C SER A 92 24.28 -25.07 -12.71
N PRO A 93 25.18 -26.06 -12.52
CA PRO A 93 26.56 -25.80 -12.09
C PRO A 93 27.35 -24.95 -13.09
N ASP A 94 26.98 -25.01 -14.36
CA ASP A 94 27.61 -24.33 -15.50
C ASP A 94 26.82 -23.10 -15.97
N SER A 95 25.80 -22.66 -15.22
CA SER A 95 24.93 -21.55 -15.61
C SER A 95 25.73 -20.32 -16.05
N PRO A 96 25.39 -19.67 -17.18
CA PRO A 96 26.08 -18.45 -17.61
C PRO A 96 25.83 -17.27 -16.67
N TRP A 97 24.89 -17.41 -15.71
CA TRP A 97 24.64 -16.43 -14.65
C TRP A 97 25.18 -16.95 -13.29
N PRO A 98 26.34 -16.46 -12.81
CA PRO A 98 27.01 -17.05 -11.64
C PRO A 98 26.16 -17.21 -10.37
N PRO A 99 25.28 -16.26 -9.99
CA PRO A 99 24.37 -16.46 -8.86
C PRO A 99 23.50 -17.73 -8.95
N LEU A 100 23.01 -18.10 -10.13
CA LEU A 100 22.16 -19.30 -10.28
C LEU A 100 22.93 -20.61 -10.06
N ARG A 101 24.27 -20.60 -10.20
CA ARG A 101 25.11 -21.75 -9.82
C ARG A 101 25.05 -22.01 -8.31
N ALA A 102 24.98 -20.95 -7.51
CA ALA A 102 24.88 -21.08 -6.05
C ALA A 102 23.51 -21.59 -5.60
N LEU A 103 22.47 -21.40 -6.43
CA LEU A 103 21.12 -21.93 -6.17
C LEU A 103 21.00 -23.42 -6.54
N HIS A 104 21.87 -23.95 -7.40
CA HIS A 104 21.75 -25.30 -7.93
C HIS A 104 21.75 -26.40 -6.86
N GLU A 105 22.63 -26.32 -5.87
CA GLU A 105 22.68 -27.32 -4.78
C GLU A 105 21.39 -27.31 -3.95
N TRP A 106 20.82 -26.12 -3.71
CA TRP A 106 19.53 -25.98 -3.06
C TRP A 106 18.39 -26.55 -3.91
N ALA A 107 18.39 -26.28 -5.22
CA ALA A 107 17.40 -26.81 -6.14
C ALA A 107 17.41 -28.34 -6.17
N ILE A 108 18.58 -28.99 -6.17
CA ILE A 108 18.64 -30.46 -6.09
C ILE A 108 18.06 -30.97 -4.77
N ALA A 109 18.42 -30.34 -3.66
CA ALA A 109 18.12 -30.84 -2.33
C ALA A 109 16.65 -30.62 -1.92
N GLU A 110 16.11 -29.43 -2.18
CA GLU A 110 14.86 -28.98 -1.57
C GLU A 110 13.83 -28.48 -2.59
N GLU A 111 14.27 -27.93 -3.74
CA GLU A 111 13.36 -27.36 -4.74
C GLU A 111 13.68 -27.79 -6.19
N PRO A 112 13.48 -29.07 -6.55
CA PRO A 112 13.83 -29.60 -7.87
C PRO A 112 13.09 -28.92 -9.03
N ALA A 113 11.97 -28.25 -8.73
CA ALA A 113 11.23 -27.46 -9.71
C ALA A 113 12.10 -26.39 -10.38
N HIS A 114 13.14 -25.85 -9.74
CA HIS A 114 14.04 -24.87 -10.37
C HIS A 114 14.94 -25.48 -11.48
N LEU A 115 15.10 -26.80 -11.50
CA LEU A 115 15.90 -27.49 -12.52
C LEU A 115 15.12 -27.65 -13.85
N ASP A 116 13.80 -27.71 -13.76
CA ASP A 116 12.86 -27.73 -14.89
C ASP A 116 11.61 -26.90 -14.53
N PRO A 117 11.71 -25.55 -14.62
CA PRO A 117 10.74 -24.66 -14.02
C PRO A 117 9.38 -24.73 -14.72
N PRO A 118 8.29 -25.10 -14.01
CA PRO A 118 6.96 -25.07 -14.59
C PRO A 118 6.51 -23.61 -14.84
N PRO A 119 5.51 -23.37 -15.71
CA PRO A 119 5.10 -22.02 -16.09
C PRO A 119 4.75 -21.09 -14.91
N ASN A 120 4.16 -21.64 -13.84
CA ASN A 120 3.82 -20.88 -12.65
C ASN A 120 5.07 -20.45 -11.85
N LEU A 121 6.14 -21.26 -11.81
CA LEU A 121 7.41 -20.87 -11.21
C LEU A 121 8.05 -19.73 -11.99
N ILE A 122 8.11 -19.87 -13.33
CA ILE A 122 8.61 -18.82 -14.23
C ILE A 122 7.84 -17.51 -14.04
N ALA A 123 6.51 -17.59 -13.95
CA ALA A 123 5.67 -16.42 -13.70
C ALA A 123 5.97 -15.78 -12.34
N ALA A 124 6.15 -16.58 -11.28
CA ALA A 124 6.50 -16.09 -9.95
C ALA A 124 7.87 -15.40 -9.93
N THR A 125 8.88 -15.98 -10.57
CA THR A 125 10.24 -15.42 -10.59
C THR A 125 10.33 -14.15 -11.45
N LEU A 126 9.63 -14.11 -12.59
CA LEU A 126 9.46 -12.88 -13.38
C LEU A 126 8.70 -11.80 -12.60
N PHE A 127 7.65 -12.18 -11.87
CA PHE A 127 6.90 -11.25 -11.04
C PHE A 127 7.78 -10.64 -9.94
N ASP A 128 8.60 -11.46 -9.29
CA ASP A 128 9.56 -11.01 -8.28
C ASP A 128 10.59 -10.04 -8.86
N GLY A 129 11.15 -10.38 -10.02
CA GLY A 129 12.18 -9.60 -10.70
C GLY A 129 11.70 -8.27 -11.27
N PHE A 130 10.59 -8.29 -12.03
CA PHE A 130 10.11 -7.11 -12.76
C PHE A 130 9.19 -6.21 -11.95
N PHE A 131 8.48 -6.74 -10.95
CA PHE A 131 7.47 -5.98 -10.21
C PHE A 131 7.82 -5.85 -8.74
N GLN A 132 8.06 -6.96 -8.04
CA GLN A 132 8.29 -6.90 -6.60
C GLN A 132 9.59 -6.18 -6.24
N ALA A 133 10.72 -6.52 -6.87
CA ALA A 133 12.01 -5.90 -6.55
C ALA A 133 12.03 -4.38 -6.82
N PRO A 134 11.53 -3.87 -7.96
CA PRO A 134 11.38 -2.43 -8.16
C PRO A 134 10.42 -1.77 -7.15
N ALA A 135 9.26 -2.37 -6.88
CA ALA A 135 8.31 -1.84 -5.90
C ALA A 135 8.94 -1.79 -4.48
N LEU A 136 9.72 -2.79 -4.13
CA LEU A 136 10.44 -2.85 -2.86
C LEU A 136 11.44 -1.71 -2.69
N LEU A 137 12.12 -1.27 -3.74
CA LEU A 137 13.00 -0.08 -3.66
C LEU A 137 12.22 1.15 -3.16
N PHE A 138 11.00 1.35 -3.66
CA PHE A 138 10.14 2.43 -3.16
C PHE A 138 9.67 2.13 -1.72
N VAL A 139 9.26 0.92 -1.40
CA VAL A 139 8.91 0.55 0.00
C VAL A 139 10.06 0.86 0.96
N LEU A 140 11.30 0.55 0.61
CA LEU A 140 12.49 0.86 1.40
C LEU A 140 12.65 2.38 1.63
N ILE A 141 12.55 3.17 0.56
CA ILE A 141 12.61 4.65 0.65
C ILE A 141 11.47 5.19 1.54
N GLY A 142 10.28 4.62 1.38
CA GLY A 142 9.08 4.99 2.14
C GLY A 142 9.23 4.67 3.61
N LEU A 143 9.74 3.48 3.96
CA LEU A 143 10.01 3.04 5.33
C LEU A 143 11.05 3.94 5.98
N VAL A 144 12.19 4.17 5.33
CA VAL A 144 13.26 5.01 5.89
C VAL A 144 12.74 6.42 6.18
N GLY A 145 12.05 7.02 5.21
CA GLY A 145 11.57 8.41 5.28
C GLY A 145 10.18 8.62 5.91
N LEU A 146 9.48 7.58 6.35
CA LEU A 146 8.07 7.61 6.81
C LEU A 146 7.14 8.36 5.85
N ARG A 147 7.27 8.07 4.55
CA ARG A 147 6.49 8.76 3.52
C ARG A 147 5.04 8.28 3.52
N SER A 148 4.07 9.18 3.37
CA SER A 148 2.63 8.83 3.40
C SER A 148 2.22 7.85 2.30
N TRP A 149 2.83 7.94 1.11
CA TRP A 149 2.61 7.00 0.01
C TRP A 149 3.07 5.56 0.30
N LEU A 150 3.85 5.34 1.37
CA LEU A 150 4.21 3.99 1.81
C LEU A 150 2.98 3.16 2.16
N ARG A 151 1.92 3.77 2.71
CA ARG A 151 0.74 3.03 3.12
C ARG A 151 0.04 2.34 1.94
N PRO A 152 -0.45 3.04 0.91
CA PRO A 152 -1.11 2.37 -0.22
C PRO A 152 -0.15 1.43 -0.96
N LEU A 153 1.09 1.85 -1.23
CA LEU A 153 2.06 1.01 -1.94
C LEU A 153 2.45 -0.23 -1.13
N GLY A 154 2.71 -0.07 0.16
CA GLY A 154 3.10 -1.15 1.06
C GLY A 154 1.99 -2.18 1.26
N LEU A 155 0.72 -1.77 1.28
CA LEU A 155 -0.42 -2.69 1.31
C LEU A 155 -0.56 -3.47 0.01
N VAL A 156 -0.44 -2.81 -1.15
CA VAL A 156 -0.47 -3.48 -2.46
C VAL A 156 0.68 -4.47 -2.57
N TYR A 157 1.90 -4.05 -2.24
CA TYR A 157 3.07 -4.92 -2.23
C TYR A 157 2.90 -6.10 -1.26
N ALA A 158 2.48 -5.86 -0.02
CA ALA A 158 2.29 -6.91 0.98
C ALA A 158 1.27 -7.97 0.51
N GLY A 159 0.12 -7.53 -0.01
CA GLY A 159 -0.89 -8.43 -0.55
C GLY A 159 -0.38 -9.25 -1.74
N ALA A 160 0.32 -8.61 -2.67
CA ALA A 160 0.90 -9.26 -3.83
C ALA A 160 1.97 -10.30 -3.45
N ALA A 161 2.90 -9.95 -2.56
CA ALA A 161 3.97 -10.83 -2.12
C ALA A 161 3.45 -12.04 -1.34
N VAL A 162 2.50 -11.83 -0.41
CA VAL A 162 1.86 -12.94 0.32
C VAL A 162 1.10 -13.87 -0.64
N THR A 163 0.42 -13.30 -1.63
CA THR A 163 -0.31 -14.09 -2.64
C THR A 163 0.65 -14.88 -3.53
N ASN A 164 1.77 -14.27 -3.96
CA ASN A 164 2.78 -14.96 -4.76
C ASN A 164 3.35 -16.16 -3.99
N MET A 165 3.70 -15.96 -2.71
CA MET A 165 4.20 -17.05 -1.85
C MET A 165 3.15 -18.11 -1.57
N PHE A 166 1.86 -17.76 -1.49
CA PHE A 166 0.78 -18.74 -1.37
C PHE A 166 0.73 -19.66 -2.60
N PHE A 167 0.79 -19.10 -3.82
CA PHE A 167 0.82 -19.90 -5.04
C PHE A 167 2.11 -20.72 -5.16
N TYR A 168 3.25 -20.13 -4.80
CA TYR A 168 4.54 -20.80 -4.75
C TYR A 168 4.53 -22.03 -3.83
N PHE A 169 4.01 -21.88 -2.60
CA PHE A 169 3.84 -23.00 -1.68
C PHE A 169 2.84 -24.03 -2.18
N THR A 170 1.73 -23.59 -2.75
CA THR A 170 0.72 -24.51 -3.31
C THR A 170 1.34 -25.37 -4.40
N GLN A 171 2.09 -24.78 -5.32
CA GLN A 171 2.81 -25.51 -6.35
C GLN A 171 3.86 -26.45 -5.76
N THR A 172 4.62 -26.00 -4.76
CA THR A 172 5.71 -26.80 -4.19
C THR A 172 5.18 -28.01 -3.42
N PHE A 173 4.20 -27.81 -2.54
CA PHE A 173 3.67 -28.89 -1.70
C PHE A 173 2.68 -29.81 -2.41
N LEU A 174 1.93 -29.31 -3.41
CA LEU A 174 1.00 -30.12 -4.20
C LEU A 174 1.59 -30.59 -5.53
N GLY A 175 2.83 -30.18 -5.84
CA GLY A 175 3.55 -30.57 -7.04
C GLY A 175 4.11 -31.99 -6.98
N PRO A 176 4.76 -32.44 -8.07
CA PRO A 176 5.28 -33.80 -8.17
C PRO A 176 6.47 -34.08 -7.24
N HIS A 177 7.17 -33.04 -6.78
CA HIS A 177 8.39 -33.13 -5.99
C HIS A 177 8.32 -32.20 -4.77
N PRO A 178 7.49 -32.55 -3.76
CA PRO A 178 7.48 -31.79 -2.51
C PRO A 178 8.81 -31.92 -1.78
N PRO A 179 9.18 -30.92 -0.95
CA PRO A 179 10.49 -30.90 -0.29
C PRO A 179 10.63 -32.09 0.67
N PRO A 180 11.78 -32.78 0.67
CA PRO A 180 12.01 -33.93 1.54
C PRO A 180 12.05 -33.53 3.02
N ASN A 181 12.44 -32.30 3.34
CA ASN A 181 12.43 -31.76 4.69
C ASN A 181 11.57 -30.49 4.77
N THR A 182 10.29 -30.66 5.09
CA THR A 182 9.32 -29.56 5.18
C THR A 182 9.74 -28.46 6.16
N LEU A 183 10.31 -28.79 7.32
CA LEU A 183 10.68 -27.78 8.31
C LEU A 183 11.86 -26.95 7.81
N TYR A 184 12.87 -27.60 7.23
CA TYR A 184 14.02 -26.94 6.65
C TYR A 184 13.57 -26.03 5.50
N TYR A 185 12.78 -26.55 4.57
CA TYR A 185 12.17 -25.77 3.50
C TYR A 185 11.42 -24.52 4.01
N LEU A 186 10.56 -24.68 5.01
CA LEU A 186 9.79 -23.57 5.57
C LEU A 186 10.69 -22.55 6.29
N ALA A 187 11.78 -22.98 6.93
CA ALA A 187 12.70 -22.05 7.57
C ALA A 187 13.35 -21.07 6.57
N PHE A 188 13.60 -21.52 5.34
CA PHE A 188 14.17 -20.69 4.27
C PHE A 188 13.12 -19.91 3.48
N ASN A 189 11.92 -20.50 3.27
CA ASN A 189 10.92 -19.88 2.40
C ASN A 189 9.82 -19.09 3.13
N LEU A 190 9.43 -19.48 4.34
CA LEU A 190 8.37 -18.80 5.09
C LEU A 190 8.68 -17.32 5.41
N PRO A 191 9.95 -16.90 5.65
CA PRO A 191 10.27 -15.48 5.82
C PRO A 191 9.78 -14.58 4.68
N TRP A 192 9.78 -15.07 3.43
CA TRP A 192 9.32 -14.33 2.25
C TRP A 192 7.81 -14.06 2.27
N MET A 193 7.03 -14.82 3.04
CA MET A 193 5.60 -14.56 3.26
C MET A 193 5.38 -13.72 4.53
N ILE A 194 6.10 -14.03 5.61
CA ILE A 194 5.91 -13.38 6.91
C ILE A 194 6.33 -11.91 6.88
N ALA A 195 7.50 -11.57 6.31
CA ALA A 195 7.98 -10.20 6.33
C ALA A 195 7.06 -9.22 5.54
N PRO A 196 6.54 -9.56 4.34
CA PRO A 196 5.51 -8.75 3.69
C PRO A 196 4.21 -8.66 4.50
N ALA A 197 3.76 -9.73 5.14
CA ALA A 197 2.58 -9.68 6.00
C ALA A 197 2.78 -8.70 7.19
N ILE A 198 3.95 -8.76 7.83
CA ILE A 198 4.34 -7.83 8.90
C ILE A 198 4.40 -6.40 8.38
N LEU A 199 4.96 -6.15 7.20
CA LEU A 199 4.93 -4.83 6.56
C LEU A 199 3.50 -4.34 6.38
N GLY A 200 2.61 -5.18 5.85
CA GLY A 200 1.20 -4.85 5.66
C GLY A 200 0.53 -4.41 6.96
N ILE A 201 0.73 -5.18 8.04
CA ILE A 201 0.23 -4.83 9.39
C ILE A 201 0.85 -3.51 9.88
N ARG A 202 2.16 -3.34 9.73
CA ARG A 202 2.91 -2.16 10.16
C ARG A 202 2.41 -0.88 9.49
N VAL A 203 2.17 -0.90 8.18
CA VAL A 203 1.70 0.29 7.44
C VAL A 203 0.19 0.51 7.62
N LEU A 204 -0.57 -0.55 7.89
CA LEU A 204 -1.99 -0.44 8.23
C LEU A 204 -2.16 0.27 9.58
N LEU A 205 -1.47 -0.19 10.61
CA LEU A 205 -1.60 0.29 11.99
C LEU A 205 -0.72 1.53 12.32
N GLY A 206 0.28 1.82 11.50
CA GLY A 206 1.24 2.91 11.71
C GLY A 206 0.59 4.30 11.68
N ARG A 207 0.68 5.05 12.79
CA ARG A 207 0.15 6.42 12.89
C ARG A 207 1.16 7.51 12.53
N ASP A 208 2.41 7.09 12.32
CA ASP A 208 3.56 7.91 11.98
C ASP A 208 3.69 8.18 10.47
N LEU A 209 2.93 7.44 9.65
CA LEU A 209 2.74 7.76 8.24
C LEU A 209 1.69 8.88 8.16
N GLY A 210 2.07 10.02 7.58
CA GLY A 210 1.17 11.15 7.38
C GLY A 210 -0.10 10.77 6.60
N PRO A 211 -1.15 11.61 6.61
CA PRO A 211 -2.36 11.35 5.84
C PRO A 211 -2.00 11.05 4.39
N SER A 212 -2.60 10.01 3.81
CA SER A 212 -2.46 9.71 2.38
C SER A 212 -2.84 10.98 1.61
N ALA A 213 -1.90 11.50 0.83
CA ALA A 213 -2.11 12.66 -0.02
C ALA A 213 -3.06 12.32 -1.18
#